data_AF-A0AA43IPH7-F1
#
_entry.id   AF-A0AA43IPH7-F1
#
_cell.length_a   1.000
_cell.length_b   1.000
_cell.length_c   1.000
_cell.angle_alpha   90.00
_cell.angle_beta   90.00
_cell.angle_gamma   90.00
#
_symmetry.space_group_name_H-M   'P 1'
#
loop_
_entity.id
_entity.type
_entity.pdbx_description
1 polymer ?
#
loop_
_entity_poly.entity_id
_entity_poly.type
_entity_poly.pdbx_seq_one_letter_code
_entity_poly.pdbx_strand_id
1 'polypeptide(L)'
;MASQLGEGERTIAECGPDILIIEFPLLRQQSEMNGHRVNGLPLGVKVLVIDVPDREADILYCIEAGGASGYLLQNASLKDLEANLQAIARGETLCSPRIAHLAFCRMSLFARQEKRVAVSNDIALTRRELEIVRLIEEGLSNKEIAARLHVEVSTVKNHVHNILDKLQLPDRYSVVNHVKE
;
A
#
# COMPACT_ATOMS: atom_id res chain seq x y z
N MET A 1 16.43 19.39 -12.96
CA MET A 1 15.35 18.61 -12.32
C MET A 1 15.56 17.11 -12.55
N ALA A 2 15.39 16.56 -13.76
CA ALA A 2 15.84 15.18 -14.05
C ALA A 2 17.35 14.96 -13.81
N SER A 3 18.15 16.02 -13.98
CA SER A 3 19.58 16.04 -13.67
C SER A 3 19.91 15.86 -12.19
N GLN A 4 19.11 16.39 -11.26
CA GLN A 4 19.38 16.32 -9.81
C GLN A 4 19.11 14.92 -9.26
N LEU A 5 18.12 14.22 -9.82
CA LEU A 5 17.83 12.82 -9.48
C LEU A 5 18.97 11.89 -9.94
N GLY A 6 19.46 12.07 -11.17
CA GLY A 6 20.58 11.28 -11.71
C GLY A 6 21.94 11.59 -11.06
N GLU A 7 22.17 12.82 -10.60
CA GLU A 7 23.34 13.18 -9.79
C GLU A 7 23.27 12.55 -8.40
N GLY A 8 22.09 12.59 -7.75
CA GLY A 8 21.89 11.98 -6.43
C GLY A 8 22.16 10.48 -6.41
N GLU A 9 21.68 9.73 -7.41
CA GLU A 9 21.92 8.29 -7.52
C GLU A 9 23.41 7.94 -7.70
N ARG A 10 24.15 8.74 -8.49
CA ARG A 10 25.61 8.57 -8.64
C ARG A 10 26.34 8.85 -7.34
N THR A 11 26.02 9.96 -6.66
CA THR A 11 26.65 10.31 -5.39
C THR A 11 26.38 9.26 -4.32
N ILE A 12 25.17 8.67 -4.28
CA ILE A 12 24.85 7.57 -3.36
C ILE A 12 25.73 6.35 -3.65
N ALA A 13 25.90 5.99 -4.93
CA ALA A 13 26.72 4.85 -5.33
C ALA A 13 28.23 5.07 -5.04
N GLU A 14 28.71 6.31 -5.18
CA GLU A 14 30.12 6.67 -4.93
C GLU A 14 30.44 6.80 -3.44
N CYS A 15 29.53 7.36 -2.64
CA CYS A 15 29.77 7.64 -1.23
C CYS A 15 29.37 6.49 -0.29
N GLY A 16 28.45 5.61 -0.71
CA GLY A 16 27.94 4.51 0.12
C GLY A 16 27.42 4.96 1.50
N PRO A 17 26.45 5.89 1.55
CA PRO A 17 26.01 6.47 2.81
C PRO A 17 25.30 5.45 3.72
N ASP A 18 25.56 5.52 5.03
CA ASP A 18 24.81 4.74 6.03
C ASP A 18 23.35 5.22 6.15
N ILE A 19 23.15 6.53 6.02
CA ILE A 19 21.84 7.18 6.12
C ILE A 19 21.69 8.18 4.98
N LEU A 20 20.60 8.06 4.24
CA LEU A 20 20.17 9.00 3.21
C LEU A 20 19.05 9.88 3.75
N ILE A 21 19.18 11.20 3.56
CA ILE A 21 18.14 12.18 3.89
C ILE A 21 17.44 12.59 2.59
N ILE A 22 16.11 12.45 2.55
CA ILE A 22 15.28 12.77 1.38
C ILE A 22 14.18 13.73 1.80
N GLU A 23 13.98 14.80 1.04
CA GLU A 23 12.86 15.71 1.24
C GLU A 23 11.54 15.08 0.77
N PHE A 24 10.48 15.26 1.54
CA PHE A 24 9.15 14.71 1.22
C PHE A 24 8.64 15.07 -0.19
N PRO A 25 8.79 16.31 -0.71
CA PRO A 25 8.41 16.61 -2.09
C PRO A 25 9.16 15.76 -3.13
N LEU A 26 10.44 15.45 -2.88
CA LEU A 26 11.24 14.60 -3.77
C LEU A 26 10.78 13.14 -3.71
N LEU A 27 10.47 12.66 -2.51
CA LEU A 27 9.90 11.33 -2.29
C LEU A 27 8.58 11.15 -3.05
N ARG A 28 7.68 12.13 -2.95
CA ARG A 28 6.39 12.18 -3.68
C ARG A 28 6.59 12.05 -5.18
N GLN A 29 7.47 12.88 -5.72
CA GLN A 29 7.75 12.88 -7.16
C GLN A 29 8.31 11.54 -7.65
N GLN A 30 9.27 10.96 -6.92
CA GLN A 30 9.87 9.68 -7.28
C GLN A 30 8.87 8.53 -7.26
N SER A 31 8.01 8.48 -6.25
CA SER A 31 7.04 7.41 -6.12
C SER A 31 5.85 7.57 -7.08
N GLU A 32 5.47 8.78 -7.47
CA GLU A 32 4.53 9.00 -8.58
C GLU A 32 5.08 8.50 -9.92
N MET A 33 6.39 8.66 -10.17
CA MET A 33 7.03 8.16 -11.39
C MET A 33 7.21 6.63 -11.38
N ASN A 34 7.41 6.02 -10.22
CA ASN A 34 7.78 4.60 -10.07
C ASN A 34 6.65 3.68 -9.55
N GLY A 35 5.39 4.13 -9.58
CA GLY A 35 4.25 3.32 -9.19
C GLY A 35 4.16 3.05 -7.68
N HIS A 36 4.28 4.11 -6.87
CA HIS A 36 4.18 4.12 -5.40
C HIS A 36 5.31 3.41 -4.64
N ARG A 37 6.45 3.16 -5.28
CA ARG A 37 7.60 2.51 -4.64
C ARG A 37 8.82 3.43 -4.66
N VAL A 38 9.48 3.56 -3.52
CA VAL A 38 10.82 4.12 -3.42
C VAL A 38 11.82 3.06 -3.89
N ASN A 39 11.80 2.76 -5.19
CA ASN A 39 12.71 1.81 -5.81
C ASN A 39 13.99 2.54 -6.26
N GLY A 40 15.15 1.93 -6.04
CA GLY A 40 16.43 2.41 -6.59
C GLY A 40 17.56 2.61 -5.57
N LEU A 41 17.27 2.52 -4.26
CA LEU A 41 18.31 2.66 -3.25
C LEU A 41 19.10 1.35 -3.06
N PRO A 42 20.43 1.43 -2.85
CA PRO A 42 21.23 0.27 -2.53
C PRO A 42 20.68 -0.45 -1.29
N LEU A 43 20.69 -1.79 -1.31
CA LEU A 43 20.32 -2.60 -0.14
C LEU A 43 21.13 -2.18 1.08
N GLY A 44 20.44 -1.92 2.19
CA GLY A 44 21.06 -1.60 3.49
C GLY A 44 21.18 -0.12 3.83
N VAL A 45 20.90 0.80 2.89
CA VAL A 45 20.85 2.25 3.18
C VAL A 45 19.60 2.57 3.99
N LYS A 46 19.77 3.25 5.12
CA LYS A 46 18.66 3.72 5.95
C LYS A 46 18.16 5.07 5.44
N VAL A 47 16.85 5.27 5.40
CA VAL A 47 16.27 6.49 4.80
C VAL A 47 15.56 7.33 5.86
N LEU A 48 15.93 8.59 5.98
CA LEU A 48 15.20 9.58 6.75
C LEU A 48 14.47 10.53 5.81
N VAL A 49 13.15 10.57 5.88
CA VAL A 49 12.34 11.54 5.14
C VAL A 49 12.20 12.81 5.97
N ILE A 50 12.50 13.97 5.40
CA ILE A 50 12.36 15.26 6.09
C ILE A 50 11.30 16.13 5.42
N ASP A 51 10.91 17.21 6.10
CA ASP A 51 9.91 18.17 5.63
C ASP A 51 8.53 17.53 5.36
N VAL A 52 8.16 16.55 6.19
CA VAL A 52 6.85 15.91 6.07
C VAL A 52 5.77 16.85 6.64
N PRO A 53 4.73 17.21 5.86
CA PRO A 53 3.63 18.00 6.38
C PRO A 53 2.90 17.25 7.50
N ASP A 54 2.44 17.97 8.51
CA ASP A 54 1.74 17.39 9.66
C ASP A 54 0.27 17.01 9.36
N ARG A 55 0.02 16.47 8.15
CA ARG A 55 -1.29 16.02 7.67
C ARG A 55 -1.29 14.51 7.59
N GLU A 56 -2.38 13.90 8.07
CA GLU A 56 -2.53 12.45 8.14
C GLU A 56 -2.26 11.75 6.80
N ALA A 57 -2.78 12.30 5.70
CA ALA A 57 -2.60 11.73 4.36
C ALA A 57 -1.13 11.69 3.90
N ASP A 58 -0.30 12.67 4.28
CA ASP A 58 1.12 12.71 3.89
C ASP A 58 1.95 11.76 4.75
N ILE A 59 1.62 11.68 6.04
CA ILE A 59 2.25 10.76 6.98
C ILE A 59 1.97 9.31 6.56
N LEU A 60 0.70 8.99 6.28
CA LEU A 60 0.30 7.67 5.78
C LEU A 60 0.98 7.35 4.46
N TYR A 61 1.08 8.32 3.55
CA TYR A 61 1.80 8.15 2.30
C TYR A 61 3.27 7.76 2.52
N CYS A 62 3.98 8.41 3.44
CA CYS A 62 5.36 8.05 3.77
C CYS A 62 5.47 6.62 4.31
N ILE A 63 4.54 6.23 5.18
CA ILE A 63 4.49 4.88 5.76
C ILE A 63 4.23 3.83 4.67
N GLU A 64 3.32 4.11 3.75
CA GLU A 64 2.88 3.20 2.69
C GLU A 64 3.87 3.09 1.53
N ALA A 65 4.58 4.17 1.19
CA ALA A 65 5.62 4.15 0.16
C ALA A 65 6.74 3.14 0.49
N GLY A 66 6.90 2.84 1.79
CA GLY A 66 7.87 1.87 2.30
C GLY A 66 9.31 2.35 2.19
N GLY A 67 10.21 1.67 2.91
CA GLY A 67 11.65 1.92 2.83
C GLY A 67 12.19 3.06 3.69
N ALA A 68 11.33 3.90 4.28
CA ALA A 68 11.76 4.89 5.26
C ALA A 68 12.09 4.23 6.61
N SER A 69 13.27 4.55 7.15
CA SER A 69 13.69 4.20 8.52
C SER A 69 13.25 5.25 9.55
N GLY A 70 12.84 6.44 9.10
CA GLY A 70 12.22 7.46 9.93
C GLY A 70 11.68 8.63 9.11
N TYR A 71 10.94 9.51 9.76
CA TYR A 71 10.40 10.74 9.17
C TYR A 71 10.49 11.89 10.16
N LEU A 72 10.65 13.09 9.62
CA LEU A 72 10.76 14.33 10.36
C LEU A 72 9.76 15.34 9.80
N LEU A 73 8.93 15.91 10.67
CA LEU A 73 7.91 16.87 10.28
C LEU A 73 8.54 18.22 9.91
N GLN A 74 7.87 19.00 9.07
CA GLN A 74 8.32 20.33 8.61
C GLN A 74 8.67 21.33 9.74
N ASN A 75 8.15 21.12 10.95
CA ASN A 75 8.34 21.98 12.11
C ASN A 75 9.33 21.40 13.14
N ALA A 76 10.01 20.30 12.82
CA ALA A 76 10.96 19.68 13.72
C ALA A 76 12.27 20.47 13.79
N SER A 77 12.89 20.44 14.97
CA SER A 77 14.11 21.16 15.27
C SER A 77 15.35 20.39 14.81
N LEU A 78 16.50 21.06 14.79
CA LEU A 78 17.79 20.40 14.53
C LEU A 78 18.09 19.29 15.56
N LYS A 79 17.65 19.47 16.81
CA LYS A 79 17.78 18.45 17.85
C LYS A 79 16.95 17.19 17.52
N ASP A 80 15.77 17.38 16.94
CA ASP A 80 14.93 16.26 16.51
C ASP A 80 15.58 15.49 15.35
N LEU A 81 16.28 16.21 14.45
CA LEU A 81 17.06 15.61 13.37
C LEU A 81 18.22 14.77 13.94
N GLU A 82 19.04 15.33 14.82
CA GLU A 82 20.15 14.61 15.46
C GLU A 82 19.66 13.37 16.20
N ALA A 83 18.58 13.49 16.99
CA ALA A 83 17.99 12.38 17.71
C ALA A 83 17.48 11.28 16.77
N ASN A 84 16.83 11.65 15.66
CA ASN A 84 16.37 10.71 14.65
C ASN A 84 17.53 9.98 13.98
N LEU A 85 18.58 10.69 13.58
CA LEU A 85 19.77 10.08 12.96
C LEU A 85 20.42 9.06 13.90
N GLN A 86 20.56 9.39 15.19
CA GLN A 86 21.10 8.46 16.17
C GLN A 86 20.21 7.22 16.39
N ALA A 87 18.89 7.40 16.43
CA ALA A 87 17.96 6.27 16.55
C ALA A 87 18.03 5.36 15.31
N ILE A 88 18.00 5.94 14.12
CA ILE A 88 18.12 5.21 12.85
C ILE A 88 19.45 4.44 12.80
N ALA A 89 20.55 5.06 13.24
CA ALA A 89 21.84 4.38 13.35
C ALA A 89 21.77 3.10 14.21
N ARG A 90 20.96 3.08 15.28
CA ARG A 90 20.71 1.91 16.13
C ARG A 90 19.64 0.94 15.59
N GLY A 91 19.00 1.25 14.47
CA GLY A 91 17.88 0.46 13.93
C GLY A 91 16.54 0.76 14.60
N GLU A 92 16.42 1.91 15.24
CA GLU A 92 15.21 2.41 15.88
C GLU A 92 14.59 3.55 15.05
N THR A 93 13.30 3.81 15.26
CA THR A 93 12.59 4.96 14.70
C THR A 93 12.03 5.81 15.81
N LEU A 94 12.32 7.11 15.82
CA LEU A 94 11.64 8.06 16.69
C LEU A 94 10.41 8.60 15.97
N CYS A 95 9.28 8.59 16.68
CA CYS A 95 8.05 9.18 16.16
C CYS A 95 7.17 9.66 17.30
N SER A 96 6.26 10.59 16.97
CA SER A 96 5.26 11.02 17.94
C SER A 96 4.22 9.91 18.18
N PRO A 97 3.58 9.86 19.35
CA PRO A 97 2.50 8.90 19.62
C PRO A 97 1.39 8.91 18.56
N ARG A 98 1.11 10.08 17.98
CA ARG A 98 0.14 10.25 16.89
C ARG A 98 0.54 9.46 15.65
N ILE A 99 1.80 9.54 15.25
CA ILE A 99 2.24 8.85 14.04
C ILE A 99 2.38 7.35 14.29
N ALA A 100 2.84 6.94 15.48
CA ALA A 100 2.80 5.55 15.89
C ALA A 100 1.37 4.98 15.81
N HIS A 101 0.36 5.71 16.30
CA HIS A 101 -1.04 5.32 16.19
C HIS A 101 -1.48 5.11 14.72
N LEU A 102 -1.17 6.06 13.83
CA LEU A 102 -1.49 5.95 12.41
C LEU A 102 -0.82 4.73 11.77
N ALA A 103 0.46 4.47 12.08
CA ALA A 103 1.17 3.30 11.61
C ALA A 103 0.51 2.00 12.08
N PHE A 104 0.17 1.88 13.37
CA PHE A 104 -0.53 0.70 13.90
C PHE A 104 -1.91 0.50 13.25
N CYS A 105 -2.68 1.57 13.07
CA CYS A 105 -3.96 1.52 12.37
C CYS A 105 -3.77 1.03 10.94
N ARG A 106 -2.77 1.54 10.22
CA ARG A 106 -2.51 1.15 8.84
C ARG A 106 -2.00 -0.30 8.72
N MET A 107 -1.08 -0.72 9.58
CA MET A 107 -0.63 -2.12 9.66
C MET A 107 -1.79 -3.07 9.99
N SER A 108 -2.72 -2.67 10.86
CA SER A 108 -3.90 -3.48 11.19
C SER A 108 -4.83 -3.66 9.99
N LEU A 109 -4.94 -2.64 9.12
CA LEU A 109 -5.67 -2.74 7.86
C LEU A 109 -4.95 -3.65 6.87
N PHE A 110 -3.63 -3.51 6.71
CA PHE A 110 -2.84 -4.39 5.86
C PHE A 110 -2.88 -5.83 6.34
N ALA A 111 -2.73 -6.12 7.64
CA ALA A 111 -2.83 -7.49 8.16
C ALA A 111 -4.23 -8.11 7.95
N ARG A 112 -5.29 -7.29 7.92
CA ARG A 112 -6.65 -7.75 7.57
C ARG A 112 -6.79 -8.02 6.07
N GLN A 113 -6.13 -7.24 5.23
CA GLN A 113 -6.07 -7.45 3.78
C GLN A 113 -5.17 -8.64 3.42
N GLU A 114 -4.00 -8.78 4.03
CA GLU A 114 -3.13 -9.95 3.90
C GLU A 114 -3.80 -11.20 4.44
N LYS A 115 -4.59 -11.16 5.52
CA LYS A 115 -5.43 -12.32 5.88
C LYS A 115 -6.51 -12.63 4.84
N ARG A 116 -6.92 -11.66 4.02
CA ARG A 116 -7.77 -11.91 2.83
C ARG A 116 -6.97 -12.39 1.61
N VAL A 117 -5.63 -12.32 1.62
CA VAL A 117 -4.73 -12.73 0.51
C VAL A 117 -3.96 -14.02 0.84
N ALA A 118 -3.62 -14.28 2.10
CA ALA A 118 -2.94 -15.48 2.59
C ALA A 118 -3.91 -16.66 2.78
N VAL A 119 -5.22 -16.39 2.88
CA VAL A 119 -6.27 -17.41 2.67
C VAL A 119 -6.44 -17.72 1.16
N SER A 120 -5.69 -17.05 0.29
CA SER A 120 -5.86 -17.06 -1.18
C SER A 120 -4.74 -17.75 -1.95
N ASN A 121 -3.83 -18.46 -1.28
CA ASN A 121 -2.97 -19.43 -1.97
C ASN A 121 -3.73 -20.71 -2.37
N ASP A 122 -4.97 -20.87 -1.91
CA ASP A 122 -6.05 -21.50 -2.67
C ASP A 122 -7.09 -20.39 -2.89
N ILE A 123 -7.33 -19.94 -4.13
CA ILE A 123 -8.43 -19.01 -4.41
C ILE A 123 -9.75 -19.80 -4.27
N ALA A 124 -10.11 -20.12 -3.03
CA ALA A 124 -11.34 -20.79 -2.70
C ALA A 124 -12.42 -19.72 -2.50
N LEU A 125 -13.16 -19.44 -3.57
CA LEU A 125 -14.44 -18.75 -3.45
C LEU A 125 -15.28 -19.46 -2.36
N THR A 126 -15.95 -18.68 -1.51
CA THR A 126 -16.89 -19.26 -0.54
C THR A 126 -18.00 -19.99 -1.29
N ARG A 127 -18.69 -20.94 -0.63
CA ARG A 127 -19.83 -21.67 -1.26
C ARG A 127 -20.84 -20.72 -1.91
N ARG A 128 -21.10 -19.58 -1.26
CA ARG A 128 -22.04 -18.58 -1.76
C ARG A 128 -21.50 -17.81 -2.97
N GLU A 129 -20.20 -17.51 -2.98
CA GLU A 129 -19.56 -16.88 -4.13
C GLU A 129 -19.50 -17.83 -5.33
N LEU A 130 -19.22 -19.12 -5.12
CA LEU A 130 -19.29 -20.15 -6.16
C LEU A 130 -20.69 -20.27 -6.77
N GLU A 131 -21.73 -20.27 -5.93
CA GLU A 131 -23.12 -20.30 -6.38
C GLU A 131 -23.46 -19.07 -7.23
N ILE A 132 -23.01 -17.87 -6.81
CA ILE A 132 -23.19 -16.63 -7.56
C ILE A 132 -22.42 -16.66 -8.88
N VAL A 133 -21.18 -17.17 -8.91
CA VAL A 133 -20.39 -17.33 -10.14
C VAL A 133 -21.13 -18.21 -11.16
N ARG A 134 -21.68 -19.36 -10.75
CA ARG A 134 -22.47 -20.23 -11.63
C ARG A 134 -23.69 -19.51 -12.24
N LEU A 135 -24.39 -18.71 -11.44
CA LEU A 135 -25.54 -17.94 -11.93
C LEU A 135 -25.11 -16.79 -12.86
N ILE A 136 -23.90 -16.25 -12.70
CA ILE A 136 -23.32 -15.28 -13.64
C ILE A 136 -22.98 -15.97 -14.97
N GLU A 137 -22.46 -17.19 -14.96
CA GLU A 137 -22.21 -18.01 -16.16
C GLU A 137 -23.50 -18.33 -16.93
N GLU A 138 -24.60 -18.56 -16.20
CA GLU A 138 -25.94 -18.71 -16.77
C GLU A 138 -26.52 -17.40 -17.35
N GLY A 139 -25.82 -16.27 -17.19
CA GLY A 139 -26.19 -14.98 -17.76
C GLY A 139 -27.13 -14.12 -16.91
N LEU A 140 -27.39 -14.51 -15.67
CA LEU A 140 -28.35 -13.79 -14.82
C LEU A 140 -27.81 -12.41 -14.38
N SER A 141 -28.73 -11.48 -14.17
CA SER A 141 -28.48 -10.19 -13.53
C SER A 141 -28.50 -10.29 -12.01
N ASN A 142 -27.90 -9.31 -11.32
CA ASN A 142 -27.91 -9.28 -9.84
C ASN A 142 -29.33 -9.29 -9.24
N LYS A 143 -30.34 -8.80 -9.98
CA LYS A 143 -31.74 -8.85 -9.56
C LYS A 143 -32.31 -10.25 -9.63
N GLU A 144 -32.02 -10.98 -10.70
CA GLU A 144 -32.46 -12.37 -10.89
C GLU A 144 -31.75 -13.31 -9.93
N ILE A 145 -30.45 -13.10 -9.71
CA ILE A 145 -29.66 -13.81 -8.70
C ILE A 145 -30.25 -13.56 -7.30
N ALA A 146 -30.55 -12.30 -6.96
CA ALA A 146 -31.15 -11.95 -5.67
C ALA A 146 -32.50 -12.65 -5.45
N ALA A 147 -33.36 -12.67 -6.47
CA ALA A 147 -34.63 -13.37 -6.44
C ALA A 147 -34.46 -14.89 -6.27
N ARG A 148 -33.55 -15.50 -7.02
CA ARG A 148 -33.30 -16.95 -6.97
C ARG A 148 -32.70 -17.40 -5.65
N LEU A 149 -31.86 -16.56 -5.07
CA LEU A 149 -31.13 -16.82 -3.84
C LEU A 149 -31.84 -16.28 -2.59
N HIS A 150 -33.02 -15.69 -2.74
CA HIS A 150 -33.86 -15.11 -1.67
C HIS A 150 -33.12 -14.11 -0.77
N VAL A 151 -32.35 -13.21 -1.39
CA VAL A 151 -31.58 -12.15 -0.70
C VAL A 151 -31.81 -10.80 -1.35
N GLU A 152 -31.34 -9.73 -0.72
CA GLU A 152 -31.36 -8.42 -1.35
C GLU A 152 -30.35 -8.28 -2.50
N VAL A 153 -30.68 -7.42 -3.46
CA VAL A 153 -29.78 -7.07 -4.57
C VAL A 153 -28.47 -6.43 -4.08
N SER A 154 -28.53 -5.70 -2.96
CA SER A 154 -27.38 -5.10 -2.26
C SER A 154 -26.38 -6.19 -1.83
N THR A 155 -26.88 -7.28 -1.24
CA THR A 155 -26.08 -8.44 -0.83
C THR A 155 -25.40 -9.10 -2.01
N VAL A 156 -26.10 -9.28 -3.14
CA VAL A 156 -25.52 -9.83 -4.37
C VAL A 156 -24.43 -8.92 -4.92
N LYS A 157 -24.64 -7.59 -4.97
CA LYS A 157 -23.61 -6.64 -5.41
C LYS A 157 -22.34 -6.74 -4.57
N ASN A 158 -22.48 -6.85 -3.24
CA ASN A 158 -21.34 -7.01 -2.34
C ASN A 158 -20.58 -8.32 -2.61
N HIS A 159 -21.29 -9.43 -2.83
CA HIS A 159 -20.64 -10.69 -3.21
C HIS A 159 -19.94 -10.60 -4.56
N VAL A 160 -20.55 -9.99 -5.57
CA VAL A 160 -19.93 -9.79 -6.90
C VAL A 160 -18.67 -8.94 -6.79
N HIS A 161 -18.69 -7.86 -6.01
CA HIS A 161 -17.50 -7.05 -5.76
C HIS A 161 -16.38 -7.89 -5.11
N ASN A 162 -16.71 -8.65 -4.06
CA ASN A 162 -15.74 -9.54 -3.41
C ASN A 162 -15.19 -10.62 -4.35
N ILE A 163 -16.00 -11.15 -5.26
CA ILE A 163 -15.56 -12.11 -6.29
C ILE A 163 -14.55 -11.46 -7.24
N LEU A 164 -14.86 -10.28 -7.77
CA LEU A 164 -13.97 -9.55 -8.68
C LEU A 164 -12.63 -9.21 -8.01
N ASP A 165 -12.69 -8.74 -6.76
CA ASP A 165 -11.50 -8.44 -5.96
C ASP A 165 -10.65 -9.70 -5.71
N LYS A 166 -11.30 -10.84 -5.40
CA LYS A 166 -10.61 -12.12 -5.15
C LYS A 166 -9.98 -12.71 -6.40
N LEU A 167 -10.64 -12.60 -7.55
CA LEU A 167 -10.18 -13.13 -8.82
C LEU A 167 -9.29 -12.13 -9.59
N GLN A 168 -9.11 -10.92 -9.07
CA GLN A 168 -8.40 -9.80 -9.73
C GLN A 168 -8.96 -9.48 -11.13
N LEU A 169 -10.29 -9.50 -11.26
CA LEU A 169 -10.97 -9.29 -12.53
C LEU A 169 -11.57 -7.88 -12.62
N PRO A 170 -11.46 -7.20 -13.78
CA PRO A 170 -11.88 -5.81 -13.93
C PRO A 170 -13.39 -5.64 -13.98
N ASP A 171 -14.14 -6.66 -14.43
CA ASP A 171 -15.60 -6.59 -14.56
C ASP A 171 -16.27 -7.97 -14.46
N ARG A 172 -17.61 -7.95 -14.30
CA ARG A 172 -18.43 -9.17 -14.22
C ARG A 172 -18.33 -10.08 -15.45
N TYR A 173 -18.03 -9.54 -16.62
CA TYR A 173 -17.95 -10.34 -17.85
C TYR A 173 -16.67 -11.16 -17.86
N SER A 174 -15.61 -10.62 -17.26
CA SER A 174 -14.34 -11.30 -17.08
C SER A 174 -14.47 -12.56 -16.21
N VAL A 175 -15.44 -12.61 -15.27
CA VAL A 175 -15.74 -13.81 -14.46
C VAL A 175 -16.12 -15.00 -15.34
N VAL A 176 -16.91 -14.76 -16.39
CA VAL A 176 -17.37 -15.81 -17.32
C VAL A 176 -16.22 -16.37 -18.16
N ASN A 177 -15.20 -15.56 -18.44
CA ASN A 177 -14.03 -15.99 -19.19
C ASN A 177 -13.03 -16.75 -18.32
N HIS A 178 -12.90 -16.37 -17.05
CA HIS A 178 -11.94 -16.95 -16.11
C HIS A 178 -12.28 -18.40 -15.68
N VAL A 179 -13.56 -18.76 -15.62
CA VAL A 179 -13.99 -20.11 -15.19
C VAL A 179 -13.99 -21.14 -16.33
N LYS A 180 -13.81 -20.68 -17.58
CA LYS A 180 -13.76 -21.55 -18.77
C LYS A 180 -12.35 -22.11 -19.08
N GLU A 181 -11.31 -21.57 -18.44
CA GLU A 181 -9.92 -22.07 -18.51
C GLU A 181 -9.66 -23.13 -17.41
#